data_AF-A0A7F5RBN0-F1
#
_entry.id   AF-A0A7F5RBN0-F1
#
_cell.length_a   1.000
_cell.length_b   1.000
_cell.length_c   1.000
_cell.angle_alpha   90.00
_cell.angle_beta   90.00
_cell.angle_gamma   90.00
#
_symmetry.space_group_name_H-M   'P 1'
#
loop_
_entity.id
_entity.type
_entity.pdbx_description
1 polymer ?
#
loop_
_entity_poly.entity_id
_entity_poly.type
_entity_poly.pdbx_seq_one_letter_code
_entity_poly.pdbx_strand_id
1 'polypeptide(L)'
;MVFTSNNANHLPRKMRKIKHKLESLKGYIFITFVLPLTTYVTAAFWTIFFLNKDFVPSATFALMPSWINHGYHTNGMILVLMDLLFENNSIPPVKSALFGITLLAIVYYSIFFGIYILFGKWLYIFFYEMT
;
A
#
# COMPACT_ATOMS: atom_id res chain seq x y z
N MET A 1 20.54 18.61 -8.26
CA MET A 1 21.89 18.07 -8.52
C MET A 1 21.72 16.59 -8.86
N VAL A 2 21.54 16.27 -10.15
CA VAL A 2 21.21 14.90 -10.61
C VAL A 2 22.52 14.14 -10.86
N PHE A 3 22.98 13.40 -9.86
CA PHE A 3 24.16 12.53 -9.97
C PHE A 3 23.76 11.08 -10.29
N THR A 4 23.16 10.80 -11.46
CA THR A 4 23.04 9.40 -11.94
C THR A 4 23.08 9.22 -13.46
N SER A 5 23.57 10.20 -14.24
CA SER A 5 23.59 10.08 -15.71
C SER A 5 24.96 9.78 -16.34
N ASN A 6 25.84 8.99 -15.70
CA ASN A 6 27.09 8.61 -16.38
C ASN A 6 27.59 7.16 -16.19
N ASN A 7 26.79 6.29 -15.58
CA ASN A 7 27.23 4.92 -15.28
C ASN A 7 26.45 3.81 -16.00
N ALA A 8 25.67 4.12 -17.04
CA ALA A 8 24.87 3.11 -17.77
C ALA A 8 25.52 2.64 -19.09
N ASN A 9 26.54 3.34 -19.58
CA ASN A 9 27.12 3.09 -20.90
C ASN A 9 28.17 1.97 -20.93
N HIS A 10 28.68 1.53 -19.77
CA HIS A 10 29.63 0.41 -19.67
C HIS A 10 28.94 -0.96 -19.59
N LEU A 11 27.62 -1.01 -19.38
CA LEU A 11 26.88 -2.26 -19.22
C LEU A 11 26.58 -2.91 -20.58
N PRO A 12 26.74 -4.24 -20.72
CA PRO A 12 26.30 -4.98 -21.90
C PRO A 12 24.84 -4.69 -22.23
N ARG A 13 24.50 -4.60 -23.53
CA ARG A 13 23.15 -4.25 -24.02
C ARG A 13 22.02 -5.06 -23.34
N LYS A 14 22.26 -6.34 -23.04
CA LYS A 14 21.31 -7.22 -22.35
C LYS A 14 21.07 -6.78 -20.91
N MET A 15 22.12 -6.43 -20.15
CA MET A 15 22.01 -5.94 -18.77
C MET A 15 21.28 -4.61 -18.70
N ARG A 16 21.54 -3.69 -19.63
CA ARG A 16 20.80 -2.41 -19.69
C ARG A 16 19.31 -2.62 -19.90
N LYS A 17 18.91 -3.54 -20.79
CA LYS A 17 17.49 -3.90 -21.00
C LYS A 17 16.85 -4.48 -19.74
N ILE A 18 17.55 -5.36 -19.02
CA ILE A 18 17.06 -5.93 -17.76
C ILE A 18 16.88 -4.82 -16.71
N LYS A 19 17.88 -3.95 -16.54
CA LYS A 19 17.80 -2.80 -15.63
C LYS A 19 16.58 -1.94 -15.93
N HIS A 20 16.37 -1.53 -17.18
CA HIS A 20 15.19 -0.74 -17.54
C HIS A 20 13.87 -1.45 -17.25
N LYS A 21 13.77 -2.76 -17.49
CA LYS A 21 12.58 -3.53 -17.13
C LYS A 21 12.34 -3.57 -15.63
N LEU A 22 13.41 -3.73 -14.85
CA LEU A 22 13.31 -3.75 -13.39
C LEU A 22 12.89 -2.40 -12.83
N GLU A 23 13.46 -1.29 -13.31
CA GLU A 23 13.05 0.06 -12.91
C GLU A 23 11.61 0.37 -13.30
N SER A 24 11.19 -0.08 -14.49
CA SER A 24 9.82 0.05 -14.96
C SER A 24 8.84 -0.76 -14.10
N LEU A 25 9.19 -2.00 -13.75
CA LEU A 25 8.40 -2.84 -12.85
C LEU A 25 8.35 -2.28 -11.43
N LYS A 26 9.48 -1.82 -10.89
CA LYS A 26 9.57 -1.17 -9.58
C LYS A 26 8.63 0.04 -9.51
N GLY A 27 8.74 0.94 -10.48
CA GLY A 27 7.88 2.12 -10.57
C GLY A 27 6.40 1.75 -10.75
N TYR A 28 6.10 0.72 -11.56
CA TYR A 28 4.74 0.21 -11.70
C TYR A 28 4.16 -0.26 -10.37
N ILE A 29 4.89 -1.11 -9.63
CA ILE A 29 4.45 -1.65 -8.34
C ILE A 29 4.28 -0.52 -7.32
N PHE A 30 5.24 0.41 -7.28
CA PHE A 30 5.22 1.53 -6.35
C PHE A 30 4.00 2.42 -6.57
N ILE A 31 3.81 2.93 -7.80
CA ILE A 31 2.73 3.87 -8.12
C ILE A 31 1.36 3.20 -8.11
N THR A 32 1.26 1.95 -8.56
CA THR A 32 -0.04 1.26 -8.69
C THR A 32 -0.53 0.70 -7.37
N PHE A 33 0.36 0.18 -6.52
CA PHE A 33 -0.03 -0.56 -5.32
C PHE A 33 0.50 0.08 -4.04
N VAL A 34 1.81 0.24 -3.91
CA VAL A 34 2.43 0.63 -2.63
C VAL A 34 1.93 2.01 -2.20
N LEU A 35 2.04 3.01 -3.06
CA LEU A 35 1.65 4.38 -2.75
C LEU A 35 0.14 4.49 -2.42
N PRO A 36 -0.80 4.01 -3.26
CA PRO A 36 -2.22 4.12 -2.96
C PRO A 36 -2.65 3.30 -1.73
N LEU A 37 -2.16 2.07 -1.57
CA LEU A 37 -2.56 1.21 -0.45
C LEU A 37 -2.03 1.72 0.88
N THR A 38 -0.76 2.12 0.94
CA THR A 38 -0.19 2.70 2.16
C THR A 38 -0.94 3.98 2.53
N THR A 39 -1.21 4.86 1.55
CA THR A 39 -1.99 6.08 1.79
C THR A 39 -3.38 5.74 2.32
N TYR A 40 -4.08 4.78 1.70
CA TYR A 40 -5.41 4.35 2.10
C TYR A 40 -5.45 3.80 3.53
N VAL A 41 -4.56 2.86 3.86
CA VAL A 41 -4.52 2.22 5.19
C VAL A 41 -4.19 3.26 6.26
N THR A 42 -3.22 4.15 6.02
CA THR A 42 -2.88 5.23 6.95
C THR A 42 -4.06 6.18 7.14
N ALA A 43 -4.66 6.67 6.04
CA ALA A 43 -5.79 7.58 6.10
C ALA A 43 -7.00 6.97 6.81
N ALA A 44 -7.35 5.72 6.50
CA ALA A 44 -8.45 5.01 7.14
C ALA A 44 -8.20 4.84 8.64
N PHE A 45 -7.00 4.40 9.04
CA PHE A 45 -6.63 4.26 10.45
C PHE A 45 -6.81 5.57 11.21
N TRP A 46 -6.21 6.67 10.73
CA TRP A 46 -6.29 7.95 11.43
C TRP A 46 -7.70 8.53 11.42
N THR A 47 -8.46 8.35 10.33
CA THR A 47 -9.86 8.76 10.28
C THR A 47 -10.69 8.04 11.35
N ILE A 48 -10.58 6.72 11.44
CA ILE A 48 -11.27 5.93 12.46
C ILE A 48 -10.80 6.33 13.86
N PHE A 49 -9.49 6.48 14.06
CA PHE A 49 -8.91 6.88 15.35
C PHE A 49 -9.47 8.22 15.85
N PHE A 50 -9.59 9.23 14.97
CA PHE A 50 -10.14 10.53 15.34
C PHE A 50 -11.65 10.54 15.52
N LEU A 51 -12.39 9.75 14.74
CA LEU A 51 -13.86 9.69 14.84
C LEU A 51 -14.33 8.86 16.02
N ASN A 52 -13.79 7.65 16.17
CA ASN A 52 -14.09 6.77 17.30
C ASN A 52 -12.95 5.76 17.52
N LYS A 53 -12.12 6.08 18.51
CA LYS A 53 -10.96 5.29 18.95
C LYS A 53 -11.30 3.85 19.35
N ASP A 54 -12.55 3.55 19.71
CA ASP A 54 -12.96 2.25 20.23
C ASP A 54 -13.02 1.18 19.12
N PHE A 55 -13.09 1.60 17.85
CA PHE A 55 -12.97 0.71 16.68
C PHE A 55 -11.53 0.38 16.27
N VAL A 56 -10.55 1.07 16.86
CA VAL A 56 -9.14 0.74 16.63
C VAL A 56 -8.75 -0.38 17.60
N PRO A 57 -8.32 -1.56 17.13
CA PRO A 57 -8.15 -2.76 17.96
C PRO A 57 -7.24 -2.60 19.19
N SER A 58 -6.38 -1.59 19.25
CA SER A 58 -5.62 -1.28 20.47
C SER A 58 -6.50 -0.85 21.66
N ALA A 59 -7.75 -0.43 21.42
CA ALA A 59 -8.74 -0.19 22.48
C ALA A 59 -9.48 -1.48 22.88
N THR A 60 -9.56 -2.47 21.99
CA THR A 60 -10.46 -3.62 22.11
C THR A 60 -9.76 -4.96 22.36
N PHE A 61 -8.48 -5.12 22.00
CA PHE A 61 -7.69 -6.33 22.23
C PHE A 61 -6.30 -5.98 22.78
N ALA A 62 -6.04 -6.37 24.03
CA ALA A 62 -4.80 -6.14 24.79
C ALA A 62 -3.52 -6.81 24.22
N LEU A 63 -3.52 -7.22 22.95
CA LEU A 63 -2.44 -7.98 22.32
C LEU A 63 -1.34 -7.09 21.72
N MET A 64 -1.63 -5.83 21.40
CA MET A 64 -0.62 -4.89 20.89
C MET A 64 -0.65 -3.54 21.64
N PRO A 65 0.50 -3.08 22.16
CA PRO A 65 0.66 -1.72 22.65
C PRO A 65 0.21 -0.69 21.61
N SER A 66 -0.43 0.39 22.06
CA SER A 66 -0.95 1.44 21.19
C SER A 66 0.11 2.01 20.25
N TRP A 67 1.33 2.25 20.73
CA TRP A 67 2.42 2.79 19.92
C TRP A 67 2.84 1.85 18.77
N ILE A 68 2.77 0.52 18.97
CA ILE A 68 3.03 -0.46 17.90
C ILE A 68 1.95 -0.31 16.83
N ASN A 69 0.68 -0.25 17.24
CA ASN A 69 -0.44 -0.10 16.33
C ASN A 69 -0.31 1.18 15.48
N HIS A 70 -0.01 2.32 16.11
CA HIS A 70 0.22 3.59 15.40
C HIS A 70 1.42 3.51 14.45
N GLY A 71 2.52 2.88 14.89
CA GLY A 71 3.72 2.67 14.10
C GLY A 71 3.46 1.86 12.84
N TYR A 72 2.72 0.74 12.94
CA TYR A 72 2.32 -0.08 11.79
C TYR A 72 1.54 0.72 10.75
N HIS A 73 0.66 1.62 11.19
CA HIS A 73 -0.20 2.39 10.30
C HIS A 73 0.41 3.73 9.83
N THR A 74 1.54 4.17 10.38
CA THR A 74 2.16 5.48 10.05
C THR A 74 3.54 5.36 9.42
N ASN A 75 4.39 4.44 9.89
CA ASN A 75 5.78 4.36 9.45
C ASN A 75 5.90 4.04 7.95
N GLY A 76 5.01 3.19 7.43
CA GLY A 76 4.96 2.90 5.99
C GLY A 76 4.73 4.16 5.15
N MET A 77 3.86 5.07 5.59
CA MET A 77 3.59 6.31 4.88
C MET A 77 4.81 7.23 4.85
N ILE A 78 5.57 7.31 5.94
CA ILE A 78 6.82 8.08 5.98
C ILE A 78 7.81 7.56 4.93
N LEU A 79 8.00 6.24 4.86
CA LEU A 79 8.91 5.61 3.89
C LEU A 79 8.45 5.82 2.45
N VAL A 80 7.15 5.67 2.19
CA VAL A 80 6.56 5.90 0.86
C VAL A 80 6.70 7.36 0.44
N LEU A 81 6.52 8.31 1.35
CA LEU A 81 6.73 9.73 1.07
C LEU A 81 8.21 10.04 0.81
N MET A 82 9.13 9.43 1.56
CA MET A 82 10.57 9.54 1.28
C MET A 82 10.92 9.00 -0.11
N ASP A 83 10.43 7.80 -0.46
CA ASP A 83 10.63 7.21 -1.78
C ASP A 83 10.05 8.11 -2.88
N LEU A 84 8.82 8.63 -2.70
CA LEU A 84 8.20 9.56 -3.64
C LEU A 84 8.99 10.87 -3.83
N LEU A 85 9.64 11.38 -2.78
CA LEU A 85 10.41 12.63 -2.83
C LEU A 85 11.82 12.45 -3.39
N PHE A 86 12.47 11.32 -3.10
CA PHE A 86 13.90 11.12 -3.39
C PHE A 86 14.16 10.19 -4.58
N GLU A 87 13.26 9.26 -4.88
CA GLU A 87 13.42 8.29 -5.96
C GLU A 87 12.65 8.71 -7.22
N ASN A 88 13.30 8.60 -8.37
CA ASN A 88 12.65 8.86 -9.66
C ASN A 88 11.96 7.59 -10.18
N ASN A 89 10.84 7.24 -9.56
CA ASN A 89 10.05 6.08 -9.94
C ASN A 89 9.44 6.23 -11.34
N SER A 90 9.51 5.16 -12.15
CA SER A 90 8.85 5.14 -13.46
C SER A 90 7.34 5.22 -13.29
N ILE A 91 6.71 6.24 -13.89
CA ILE A 91 5.26 6.43 -13.82
C ILE A 91 4.57 5.56 -14.89
N PRO A 92 3.73 4.59 -14.50
CA PRO A 92 2.99 3.78 -15.46
C PRO A 92 1.80 4.56 -16.08
N PRO A 93 1.25 4.09 -17.21
CA PRO A 93 0.02 4.66 -17.76
C PRO A 93 -1.14 4.55 -16.75
N VAL A 94 -1.90 5.63 -16.57
CA VAL A 94 -3.02 5.70 -15.62
C VAL A 94 -4.01 4.55 -15.79
N LYS A 95 -4.38 4.21 -17.03
CA LYS A 95 -5.30 3.10 -17.32
C LYS A 95 -4.76 1.75 -16.81
N SER A 96 -3.45 1.51 -16.94
CA SER A 96 -2.84 0.27 -16.47
C SER A 96 -2.80 0.22 -14.94
N ALA A 97 -2.44 1.34 -14.29
CA ALA A 97 -2.46 1.44 -12.84
C ALA A 97 -3.88 1.24 -12.29
N LEU A 98 -4.87 1.91 -12.88
CA LEU A 98 -6.29 1.76 -12.51
C LEU A 98 -6.78 0.32 -12.66
N PHE A 99 -6.43 -0.35 -13.75
CA PHE A 99 -6.76 -1.75 -13.93
C PHE A 99 -6.12 -2.62 -12.83
N GLY A 100 -4.84 -2.42 -12.55
CA GLY A 100 -4.12 -3.17 -11.51
C GLY A 100 -4.74 -3.01 -10.12
N ILE A 101 -4.97 -1.77 -9.67
CA ILE A 101 -5.56 -1.51 -8.35
C ILE A 101 -7.02 -1.99 -8.27
N THR A 102 -7.78 -1.90 -9.36
CA THR A 102 -9.16 -2.42 -9.41
C THR A 102 -9.19 -3.94 -9.27
N LEU A 103 -8.31 -4.64 -9.99
CA LEU A 103 -8.20 -6.10 -9.88
C LEU A 103 -7.85 -6.51 -8.45
N LEU A 104 -6.90 -5.82 -7.83
CA LEU A 104 -6.53 -6.08 -6.44
C LEU A 104 -7.72 -5.83 -5.49
N ALA A 105 -8.46 -4.74 -5.69
CA ALA A 105 -9.64 -4.44 -4.90
C ALA A 105 -10.71 -5.53 -5.02
N ILE A 106 -10.99 -6.02 -6.24
CA ILE A 106 -11.93 -7.13 -6.46
C ILE A 106 -11.48 -8.37 -5.67
N VAL A 107 -10.21 -8.77 -5.78
CA VAL A 107 -9.67 -9.92 -5.04
C VAL A 107 -9.84 -9.73 -3.53
N TYR A 108 -9.48 -8.55 -3.01
CA TYR A 108 -9.63 -8.24 -1.59
C TYR A 108 -11.09 -8.34 -1.13
N TYR A 109 -12.03 -7.72 -1.85
CA TYR A 109 -13.44 -7.77 -1.49
C TYR A 109 -14.04 -9.17 -1.64
N SER A 110 -13.65 -9.93 -2.66
CA SER A 110 -14.07 -11.33 -2.79
C SER A 110 -13.65 -12.17 -1.59
N ILE A 111 -12.41 -11.99 -1.10
CA ILE A 111 -11.95 -12.68 0.12
C ILE A 111 -12.73 -12.19 1.34
N PHE A 112 -12.87 -10.87 1.50
CA PHE A 112 -13.57 -10.25 2.63
C PHE A 112 -15.02 -10.75 2.76
N PHE A 113 -15.80 -10.70 1.67
CA PHE A 113 -17.17 -11.21 1.65
C PHE A 113 -17.23 -12.74 1.70
N GLY A 114 -16.26 -13.43 1.10
CA GLY A 114 -16.15 -14.88 1.17
C GLY A 114 -16.03 -15.39 2.61
N ILE A 115 -15.23 -14.71 3.45
CA ILE A 115 -15.12 -15.03 4.88
C ILE A 115 -16.47 -14.88 5.59
N TYR A 116 -17.19 -13.79 5.34
CA TYR A 116 -18.51 -13.58 5.93
C TYR A 116 -19.51 -14.66 5.51
N ILE A 117 -19.58 -14.99 4.21
CA ILE A 117 -20.51 -16.00 3.68
C ILE A 117 -20.19 -17.39 4.25
N LEU A 118 -18.92 -17.75 4.37
CA LEU A 118 -18.51 -19.09 4.82
C LEU A 118 -18.58 -19.28 6.33
N PHE A 119 -18.26 -18.24 7.11
CA PHE A 119 -18.11 -18.36 8.57
C PHE A 119 -19.16 -17.57 9.36
N GLY A 120 -20.00 -16.77 8.71
CA GLY A 120 -20.99 -15.91 9.36
C GLY A 120 -20.38 -14.81 10.22
N LYS A 121 -19.11 -14.44 9.97
CA LYS A 121 -18.34 -13.51 10.79
C LYS A 121 -17.68 -12.44 9.93
N TRP A 122 -17.82 -11.18 10.33
CA TRP A 122 -17.08 -10.08 9.72
C TRP A 122 -15.64 -10.08 10.20
N LEU A 123 -14.71 -9.73 9.31
CA LEU A 123 -13.29 -9.62 9.65
C LEU A 123 -13.02 -8.45 10.61
N TYR A 124 -13.83 -7.39 10.55
CA TYR A 124 -13.71 -6.22 11.42
C TYR A 124 -14.99 -6.00 12.22
N ILE A 125 -14.83 -5.64 13.50
CA ILE A 125 -15.92 -5.36 14.45
C ILE A 125 -16.88 -4.30 13.90
N PHE A 126 -16.35 -3.28 13.23
CA PHE A 126 -17.13 -2.20 12.62
C PHE A 126 -18.30 -2.68 11.74
N PHE A 127 -18.17 -3.81 11.05
CA PHE A 127 -19.25 -4.31 10.19
C PHE A 127 -20.34 -5.07 10.95
N TYR A 128 -20.04 -5.58 12.15
CA TYR A 128 -21.08 -6.14 13.02
C TYR A 128 -22.03 -5.06 13.53
N GLU A 129 -21.55 -3.84 13.75
CA GLU A 129 -22.40 -2.72 14.17
C GLU A 129 -23.37 -2.23 13.08
N MET A 130 -23.17 -2.67 11.83
CA MET A 130 -23.97 -2.24 10.66
C MET A 130 -24.94 -3.32 10.15
N THR A 131 -24.98 -4.50 10.78
CA THR A 131 -25.87 -5.63 10.42
C THR A 131 -26.67 -6.09 11.62
#